data_AF-A0A2S4W990-F1
#
_entry.id   AF-A0A2S4W990-F1
#
_cell.length_a   1.000
_cell.length_b   1.000
_cell.length_c   1.000
_cell.angle_alpha   90.00
_cell.angle_beta   90.00
_cell.angle_gamma   90.00
#
_symmetry.space_group_name_H-M   'P 1'
#
loop_
_entity.id
_entity.type
_entity.pdbx_description
1 polymer ?
#
loop_
_entity_poly.entity_id
_entity_poly.type
_entity_poly.pdbx_seq_one_letter_code
_entity_poly.pdbx_strand_id
1 'polypeptide(L)'
;MSLLRLLVVLACSTTLGVYAADPKTTVEFQCSAGRPNGWCAIKDPNKHSYMMTGANMPANQKGKLGYNCIGKGESKWCCPLSFRPDSKGNTPIITLQETCRIKT
;
A
#
# COMPACT_ATOMS: atom_id res chain seq x y z
N MET A 1 59.83 4.21 3.44
CA MET A 1 59.17 3.03 4.07
C MET A 1 58.48 3.54 5.32
N SER A 2 57.26 3.20 5.72
CA SER A 2 56.20 2.36 5.17
C SER A 2 54.96 2.65 6.03
N LEU A 3 54.40 3.85 5.93
CA LEU A 3 53.14 4.21 6.61
C LEU A 3 52.03 4.61 5.63
N LEU A 4 52.38 5.05 4.42
CA LEU A 4 51.37 5.36 3.39
C LEU A 4 50.73 4.14 2.72
N ARG A 5 51.20 2.91 3.02
CA ARG A 5 50.64 1.69 2.40
C ARG A 5 49.41 1.14 3.11
N LEU A 6 49.05 1.65 4.28
CA LEU A 6 47.85 1.20 4.99
C LEU A 6 46.55 1.89 4.55
N LEU A 7 46.62 3.02 3.83
CA LEU A 7 45.42 3.76 3.42
C LEU A 7 44.83 3.29 2.08
N VAL A 8 45.52 2.43 1.33
CA VAL A 8 45.07 2.00 -0.01
C VAL A 8 44.26 0.69 0.03
N VAL A 9 44.24 -0.01 1.17
CA VAL A 9 43.46 -1.26 1.33
C VAL A 9 42.04 -1.01 1.87
N LEU A 10 41.73 0.23 2.26
CA LEU A 10 40.39 0.62 2.75
C LEU A 10 39.39 0.99 1.63
N ALA A 11 39.71 0.69 0.38
CA ALA A 11 38.81 0.86 -0.77
C ALA A 11 38.22 -0.49 -1.26
N CYS A 12 38.38 -1.55 -0.47
CA CYS A 12 37.79 -2.84 -0.79
C CYS A 12 36.32 -2.87 -0.35
N SER A 13 35.48 -2.41 -1.28
CA SER A 13 34.30 -3.20 -1.64
C SER A 13 33.32 -3.52 -0.52
N THR A 14 32.93 -2.52 0.27
CA THR A 14 31.55 -2.49 0.75
C THR A 14 30.71 -1.82 -0.33
N THR A 15 30.58 -2.51 -1.46
CA THR A 15 29.31 -2.47 -2.19
C THR A 15 28.27 -2.87 -1.16
N LEU A 16 27.70 -1.87 -0.48
CA LEU A 16 26.38 -1.98 0.11
C LEU A 16 25.53 -2.35 -1.09
N GLY A 17 25.39 -3.66 -1.29
CA GLY A 17 24.33 -4.22 -2.09
C GLY A 17 23.11 -3.55 -1.52
N VAL A 18 22.63 -2.53 -2.24
CA VAL A 18 21.28 -2.06 -2.11
C VAL A 18 20.52 -3.31 -2.52
N TYR A 19 20.21 -4.16 -1.54
CA TYR A 19 19.11 -5.07 -1.64
C TYR A 19 18.00 -4.16 -2.09
N ALA A 20 17.69 -4.22 -3.39
CA ALA A 20 16.40 -3.84 -3.88
C ALA A 20 15.46 -4.68 -3.02
N ALA A 21 14.96 -4.08 -1.94
CA ALA A 21 13.99 -4.72 -1.10
C ALA A 21 12.84 -4.99 -2.04
N ASP A 22 12.71 -6.24 -2.51
CA ASP A 22 11.52 -6.70 -3.22
C ASP A 22 10.40 -6.51 -2.19
N PRO A 23 9.54 -5.48 -2.29
CA PRO A 23 8.63 -5.11 -1.23
C PRO A 23 7.41 -6.04 -1.25
N LYS A 24 7.62 -7.33 -1.50
CA LYS A 24 6.64 -8.39 -1.29
C LYS A 24 6.57 -8.71 0.19
N THR A 25 6.05 -7.76 0.98
CA THR A 25 5.23 -7.99 2.19
C THR A 25 5.11 -6.75 3.07
N THR A 26 4.95 -5.54 2.51
CA THR A 26 4.50 -4.40 3.34
C THR A 26 2.98 -4.42 3.39
N VAL A 27 2.43 -4.87 4.52
CA VAL A 27 1.04 -4.60 4.88
C VAL A 27 0.94 -3.12 5.21
N GLU A 28 0.15 -2.37 4.45
CA GLU A 28 -0.05 -0.94 4.68
C GLU A 28 -1.23 -0.67 5.61
N PHE A 29 -2.23 -1.55 5.61
CA PHE A 29 -3.41 -1.43 6.45
C PHE A 29 -4.11 -2.78 6.67
N GLN A 30 -5.03 -2.82 7.63
CA GLN A 30 -5.82 -4.00 8.00
C GLN A 30 -7.26 -3.58 8.22
N CYS A 31 -8.21 -4.36 7.75
CA CYS A 31 -9.63 -4.06 7.97
C CYS A 31 -10.22 -4.86 9.13
N SER A 32 -11.29 -4.35 9.73
CA SER A 32 -12.00 -4.99 10.83
C SER A 32 -13.17 -5.86 10.33
N ALA A 33 -13.68 -6.75 11.18
CA ALA A 33 -14.70 -7.75 10.81
C ALA A 33 -15.96 -7.15 10.16
N GLY A 34 -16.39 -5.95 10.55
CA GLY A 34 -17.57 -5.30 9.98
C GLY A 34 -17.36 -4.70 8.58
N ARG A 35 -16.11 -4.48 8.16
CA ARG A 35 -15.77 -3.91 6.86
C ARG A 35 -14.52 -4.59 6.31
N PRO A 36 -14.57 -5.90 5.99
CA PRO A 36 -13.38 -6.72 5.84
C PRO A 36 -12.58 -6.44 4.56
N ASN A 37 -13.15 -5.75 3.56
CA ASN A 37 -12.54 -5.57 2.24
C ASN A 37 -11.73 -4.28 2.16
N GLY A 38 -10.46 -4.39 1.77
CA GLY A 38 -9.59 -3.26 1.50
C GLY A 38 -9.74 -2.72 0.07
N TRP A 39 -9.84 -1.41 -0.06
CA TRP A 39 -9.90 -0.69 -1.32
C TRP A 39 -8.91 0.47 -1.36
N CYS A 40 -8.38 0.74 -2.54
CA CYS A 40 -7.49 1.86 -2.82
C CYS A 40 -8.21 2.89 -3.69
N ALA A 41 -8.25 4.13 -3.22
CA ALA A 41 -8.77 5.26 -3.98
C ALA A 41 -7.67 5.83 -4.88
N ILE A 42 -7.86 5.67 -6.18
CA ILE A 42 -7.08 6.31 -7.22
C ILE A 42 -7.74 7.67 -7.49
N LYS A 43 -7.00 8.74 -7.25
CA LYS A 43 -7.39 10.11 -7.61
C LYS A 43 -7.13 10.24 -9.13
N ASP A 44 -8.06 10.54 -10.02
CA ASP A 44 -9.41 11.14 -9.96
C ASP A 44 -10.23 10.73 -11.21
N PRO A 45 -11.53 11.07 -11.32
CA PRO A 45 -11.96 11.81 -12.51
C PRO A 45 -12.51 13.21 -12.24
N ASN A 46 -13.03 13.54 -11.05
CA ASN A 46 -13.67 14.81 -10.67
C ASN A 46 -13.65 15.03 -9.13
N LYS A 47 -13.64 16.29 -8.64
CA LYS A 47 -13.62 16.71 -7.21
C LYS A 47 -14.61 16.04 -6.23
N HIS A 48 -15.57 15.25 -6.72
CA HIS A 48 -16.65 14.64 -5.92
C HIS A 48 -16.64 13.11 -5.91
N SER A 49 -15.73 12.45 -6.63
CA SER A 49 -15.69 10.99 -6.76
C SER A 49 -14.27 10.45 -6.84
N TYR A 50 -14.02 9.29 -6.24
CA TYR A 50 -12.78 8.55 -6.45
C TYR A 50 -12.99 7.40 -7.42
N MET A 51 -11.97 7.08 -8.22
CA MET A 51 -11.89 5.78 -8.87
C MET A 51 -11.31 4.78 -7.88
N MET A 52 -12.00 3.67 -7.65
CA MET A 52 -11.67 2.69 -6.62
C MET A 52 -11.15 1.40 -7.26
N THR A 53 -10.05 0.87 -6.71
CA THR A 53 -9.53 -0.45 -7.08
C THR A 53 -9.38 -1.33 -5.86
N GLY A 54 -9.48 -2.65 -6.03
CA GLY A 54 -9.24 -3.60 -4.96
C GLY A 54 -7.80 -3.50 -4.46
N ALA A 55 -7.63 -3.40 -3.14
CA ALA A 55 -6.32 -3.46 -2.52
C ALA A 55 -5.72 -4.85 -2.70
N ASN A 56 -4.39 -4.94 -2.82
CA ASN A 56 -3.74 -6.24 -2.86
C ASN A 56 -3.76 -6.86 -1.47
N MET A 57 -3.96 -8.17 -1.38
CA MET A 57 -3.89 -8.91 -0.14
C MET A 57 -2.54 -9.63 -0.05
N PRO A 58 -1.52 -9.06 0.64
CA PRO A 58 -0.32 -9.79 1.00
C PRO A 58 -0.66 -11.05 1.82
N ALA A 59 0.20 -12.06 1.76
CA ALA A 59 0.04 -13.30 2.49
C ALA A 59 -0.32 -13.04 3.98
N ASN A 60 -1.36 -13.72 4.45
CA ASN A 60 -2.07 -13.47 5.71
C ASN A 60 -1.13 -13.25 6.90
N GLN A 61 -1.14 -12.06 7.50
CA GLN A 61 -0.41 -11.81 8.73
C GLN A 61 -1.30 -12.16 9.94
N LYS A 62 -1.03 -13.32 10.55
CA LYS A 62 -1.55 -13.69 11.89
C LYS A 62 -3.07 -13.52 12.04
N GLY A 63 -3.86 -14.05 11.11
CA GLY A 63 -5.32 -14.10 11.21
C GLY A 63 -6.05 -12.77 10.94
N LYS A 64 -5.34 -11.77 10.40
CA LYS A 64 -5.93 -10.51 9.93
C LYS A 64 -5.69 -10.34 8.43
N LEU A 65 -6.73 -9.89 7.72
CA LEU A 65 -6.61 -9.52 6.30
C LEU A 65 -5.75 -8.26 6.20
N GLY A 66 -4.48 -8.44 5.86
CA GLY A 66 -3.55 -7.35 5.54
C GLY A 66 -3.75 -6.90 4.10
N TYR A 67 -3.67 -5.59 3.87
CA TYR A 67 -3.88 -4.96 2.57
C TYR A 67 -2.75 -3.99 2.23
N ASN A 68 -2.50 -3.79 0.93
CA ASN A 68 -1.66 -2.71 0.43
C ASN A 68 -2.18 -2.11 -0.88
N CYS A 69 -1.79 -0.86 -1.11
CA CYS A 69 -2.11 -0.06 -2.27
C CYS A 69 -0.88 0.23 -3.14
N ILE A 70 0.14 -0.64 -3.11
CA ILE A 70 1.37 -0.45 -3.88
C ILE A 70 1.03 -0.32 -5.38
N GLY A 71 1.46 0.79 -5.99
CA GLY A 71 1.16 1.13 -7.38
C GLY A 71 -0.31 1.51 -7.65
N LYS A 72 -1.12 1.71 -6.61
CA LYS A 72 -2.57 1.92 -6.68
C LYS A 72 -3.03 3.06 -5.75
N GLY A 73 -3.13 4.29 -6.26
CA GLY A 73 -3.89 5.38 -5.60
C GLY A 73 -3.33 5.93 -4.28
N GLU A 74 -3.94 7.01 -3.79
CA GLU A 74 -3.44 7.82 -2.65
C GLU A 74 -4.08 7.46 -1.29
N SER A 75 -5.28 6.85 -1.26
CA SER A 75 -6.03 6.67 0.00
C SER A 75 -6.58 5.26 0.20
N LYS A 76 -6.64 4.83 1.46
CA LYS A 76 -6.99 3.47 1.89
C LYS A 76 -8.36 3.45 2.55
N TRP A 77 -9.20 2.51 2.11
CA TRP A 77 -10.57 2.38 2.60
C TRP A 77 -10.88 0.94 3.00
N CYS A 78 -11.57 0.76 4.12
CA CYS A 78 -12.16 -0.51 4.50
C CYS A 78 -13.67 -0.45 4.26
N CYS A 79 -14.20 -1.37 3.47
CA CYS A 79 -15.59 -1.39 3.04
C CYS A 79 -16.29 -2.72 3.39
N PRO A 80 -17.64 -2.73 3.51
CA PRO A 80 -18.40 -3.97 3.69
C PRO A 80 -18.28 -4.89 2.46
N LEU A 81 -18.59 -6.18 2.63
CA LEU A 81 -18.51 -7.19 1.56
C LEU A 81 -19.37 -6.85 0.34
N SER A 82 -20.50 -6.18 0.56
CA SER A 82 -21.45 -5.77 -0.48
C SER A 82 -21.02 -4.53 -1.27
N PHE A 83 -20.04 -3.76 -0.78
CA PHE A 83 -19.63 -2.53 -1.45
C PHE A 83 -18.98 -2.84 -2.80
N ARG A 84 -19.49 -2.20 -3.85
CA ARG A 84 -18.90 -2.21 -5.19
C ARG A 84 -18.95 -0.79 -5.76
N PRO A 85 -17.88 -0.34 -6.43
CA PRO A 85 -17.92 0.88 -7.23
C PRO A 85 -18.94 0.75 -8.38
N ASP A 86 -19.22 1.86 -9.06
CA ASP A 86 -20.04 1.83 -10.27
C ASP A 86 -19.37 1.05 -11.42
N SER A 87 -20.08 0.90 -12.54
CA SER A 87 -19.60 0.19 -13.73
C SER A 87 -18.27 0.73 -14.31
N LYS A 88 -17.89 1.96 -13.98
CA LYS A 88 -16.65 2.62 -14.39
C LYS A 88 -15.58 2.63 -13.30
N GLY A 89 -15.85 1.99 -12.15
CA GLY A 89 -14.95 1.98 -11.01
C GLY A 89 -15.06 3.23 -10.13
N ASN A 90 -16.00 4.14 -10.37
CA ASN A 90 -16.13 5.36 -9.58
C ASN A 90 -16.99 5.15 -8.34
N THR A 91 -16.70 5.94 -7.30
CA THR A 91 -17.52 6.02 -6.10
C THR A 91 -17.55 7.46 -5.59
N PRO A 92 -18.73 8.05 -5.34
CA PRO A 92 -18.83 9.36 -4.72
C PRO A 92 -18.12 9.40 -3.36
N ILE A 93 -17.46 10.52 -3.05
CA ILE A 93 -16.73 10.69 -1.78
C ILE A 93 -17.67 10.48 -0.58
N ILE A 94 -18.89 11.02 -0.66
CA ILE A 94 -19.92 10.86 0.38
C ILE A 94 -20.22 9.37 0.65
N THR A 95 -20.35 8.56 -0.40
CA THR A 95 -20.63 7.13 -0.27
C THR A 95 -19.48 6.41 0.42
N LEU A 96 -18.23 6.78 0.13
CA LEU A 96 -17.06 6.23 0.81
C LEU A 96 -17.03 6.62 2.29
N GLN A 97 -17.37 7.86 2.64
CA GLN A 97 -17.40 8.34 4.02
C GLN A 97 -18.50 7.66 4.86
N GLU A 98 -19.66 7.39 4.27
CA GLU A 98 -20.79 6.74 4.96
C GLU A 98 -20.63 5.22 5.02
N THR A 99 -20.26 4.61 3.89
CA THR A 99 -20.27 3.15 3.72
C THR A 99 -18.94 2.53 4.14
N CYS A 100 -17.83 3.17 3.79
CA CYS A 100 -16.49 2.70 4.11
C CYS A 100 -15.92 3.50 5.31
N ARG A 101 -14.77 3.07 5.82
CA ARG A 101 -13.98 3.86 6.78
C ARG A 101 -12.60 4.11 6.23
N ILE A 102 -12.15 5.36 6.35
CA ILE A 102 -10.74 5.71 6.18
C ILE A 102 -10.00 4.96 7.27
N LYS A 103 -8.96 4.21 6.87
CA LYS A 103 -8.03 3.67 7.84
C LYS A 103 -6.91 4.69 8.02
N THR A 104 -6.88 5.31 9.20
CA THR A 104 -5.73 6.07 9.71
C THR A 104 -4.56 5.15 10.00
#